data_AF-A0A7J4AC81-F1
#
_entry.id   AF-A0A7J4AC81-F1
#
_cell.length_a   1.000
_cell.length_b   1.000
_cell.length_c   1.000
_cell.angle_alpha   90.00
_cell.angle_beta   90.00
_cell.angle_gamma   90.00
#
_symmetry.space_group_name_H-M   'P 1'
#
loop_
_entity.id
_entity.type
_entity.pdbx_description
1 polymer ?
#
loop_
_entity_poly.entity_id
_entity_poly.type
_entity_poly.pdbx_seq_one_letter_code
_entity_poly.pdbx_strand_id
1 'polypeptide(L)'
;MKESYEFEKKMGIEYYITPTEPLLGIIKYKPEDFIVEEILRDGTILKVDGNFKLNTPDRGDYLYVVTLKKNLNTYELINSLVNSLRIGHSFLSVSGVKDKRAITTQLVSIKNYKKELIYQLKLKKIKILAASYSYGPLRLGTHLGNHFTIIIRNINLPKDKINEIASEVTHILNNVIIPNYFGYQRFGIPRPFTHEIGKALILNDFERAVKFLVGNPDPLEPEENKIARKIYDETNDPAETLKYLPSNLYYERIVLEYLLHHPTSYEKALAKLPSSVLRLFLESYSSYLFNKFLSLRINSIGLNLIEGDLIAPLDNLSPINYVFEVGKNVSKEKAQELIRKGKVAIVLPVMGYKVKLNGGIIREIENTVLIEEGVRPSDFKVRLTEEKTIYLKGAYRRIDLKLIHPIIFQPIQDDIFNTNALLLTFSLPRGCYATIILREFMKSPTPSSYIGKI
;
A
#
# COMPACT_ATOMS: atom_id res chain seq x y z
N MET A 1 4.01 21.40 11.64
CA MET A 1 3.51 20.68 10.44
C MET A 1 3.64 21.60 9.25
N LYS A 2 3.79 21.05 8.05
CA LYS A 2 3.86 21.78 6.77
C LYS A 2 2.79 21.22 5.84
N GLU A 3 2.17 22.03 4.98
CA GLU A 3 1.23 21.50 3.98
C GLU A 3 1.92 20.58 2.99
N SER A 4 1.20 19.56 2.53
CA SER A 4 1.62 18.66 1.47
C SER A 4 1.44 19.29 0.09
N TYR A 5 2.04 18.68 -0.94
CA TYR A 5 1.81 19.09 -2.32
C TYR A 5 0.42 18.68 -2.81
N GLU A 6 -0.09 19.40 -3.82
CA GLU A 6 -1.44 19.19 -4.37
C GLU A 6 -1.73 17.74 -4.79
N PHE A 7 -0.74 17.04 -5.35
CA PHE A 7 -0.94 15.63 -5.72
C PHE A 7 -1.15 14.72 -4.50
N GLU A 8 -0.57 15.02 -3.35
CA GLU A 8 -0.80 14.31 -2.08
C GLU A 8 -2.16 14.66 -1.48
N LYS A 9 -2.54 15.94 -1.55
CA LYS A 9 -3.87 16.41 -1.15
C LYS A 9 -4.99 15.72 -1.92
N LYS A 10 -4.78 15.45 -3.23
CA LYS A 10 -5.69 14.61 -4.03
C LYS A 10 -5.90 13.20 -3.48
N MET A 11 -4.97 12.67 -2.68
CA MET A 11 -5.11 11.37 -2.00
C MET A 11 -5.50 11.52 -0.52
N GLY A 12 -5.92 12.71 -0.10
CA GLY A 12 -6.34 13.02 1.27
C GLY A 12 -5.20 13.19 2.28
N ILE A 13 -3.95 13.25 1.83
CA ILE A 13 -2.78 13.44 2.69
C ILE A 13 -2.43 14.94 2.68
N GLU A 14 -2.83 15.69 3.72
CA GLU A 14 -2.78 17.16 3.68
C GLU A 14 -1.52 17.77 4.32
N TYR A 15 -0.79 17.01 5.15
CA TYR A 15 0.31 17.55 5.95
C TYR A 15 1.55 16.65 5.98
N TYR A 16 2.72 17.28 6.09
CA TYR A 16 3.95 16.70 6.63
C TYR A 16 4.03 16.98 8.12
N ILE A 17 4.49 15.98 8.87
CA ILE A 17 4.75 16.17 10.32
C ILE A 17 6.11 16.84 10.57
N THR A 18 7.03 16.75 9.62
CA THR A 18 8.33 17.42 9.70
C THR A 18 8.32 18.79 9.00
N PRO A 19 8.80 19.87 9.65
CA PRO A 19 8.82 21.22 9.07
C PRO A 19 10.01 21.47 8.13
N THR A 20 10.94 20.52 8.03
CA THR A 20 12.21 20.67 7.31
C THR A 20 12.06 20.92 5.81
N GLU A 21 13.11 21.49 5.22
CA GLU A 21 13.29 21.62 3.78
C GLU A 21 13.29 20.24 3.08
N PRO A 22 12.85 20.19 1.81
CA PRO A 22 12.86 18.95 1.03
C PRO A 22 14.30 18.51 0.70
N LEU A 23 14.61 17.22 0.83
CA LEU A 23 15.81 16.65 0.21
C LEU A 23 15.63 16.43 -1.30
N LEU A 24 14.38 16.37 -1.77
CA LEU A 24 14.04 15.92 -3.12
C LEU A 24 14.60 14.52 -3.39
N GLY A 25 15.19 14.33 -4.57
CA GLY A 25 15.74 13.07 -5.02
C GLY A 25 14.69 12.10 -5.56
N ILE A 26 15.18 10.90 -5.88
CA ILE A 26 14.38 9.81 -6.48
C ILE A 26 14.69 8.49 -5.78
N ILE A 27 13.67 7.67 -5.58
CA ILE A 27 13.84 6.29 -5.14
C ILE A 27 13.59 5.32 -6.28
N LYS A 28 13.98 4.06 -6.08
CA LYS A 28 13.75 2.97 -7.04
C LYS A 28 14.34 3.30 -8.41
N TYR A 29 15.51 3.91 -8.52
CA TYR A 29 16.15 4.11 -9.83
C TYR A 29 16.56 2.75 -10.41
N LYS A 30 17.34 1.97 -9.63
CA LYS A 30 17.60 0.53 -9.85
C LYS A 30 16.98 -0.32 -8.72
N PRO A 31 16.67 -1.61 -8.95
CA PRO A 31 16.10 -2.48 -7.91
C PRO A 31 16.93 -2.57 -6.62
N GLU A 32 18.25 -2.43 -6.72
CA GLU A 32 19.22 -2.42 -5.61
C GLU A 32 19.02 -1.24 -4.65
N ASP A 33 18.42 -0.15 -5.13
CA ASP A 33 18.17 1.04 -4.29
C ASP A 33 16.98 0.84 -3.34
N PHE A 34 16.26 -0.27 -3.47
CA PHE A 34 15.06 -0.54 -2.69
C PHE A 34 15.06 -2.01 -2.27
N ILE A 35 15.61 -2.26 -1.10
CA ILE A 35 15.69 -3.59 -0.50
C ILE A 35 14.58 -3.74 0.54
N VAL A 36 13.81 -4.83 0.44
CA VAL A 36 12.72 -5.14 1.37
C VAL A 36 12.92 -6.54 1.95
N GLU A 37 13.20 -6.60 3.23
CA GLU A 37 13.47 -7.85 3.95
C GLU A 37 12.30 -8.17 4.87
N GLU A 38 11.64 -9.31 4.66
CA GLU A 38 10.51 -9.70 5.51
C GLU A 38 10.97 -10.00 6.95
N ILE A 39 10.21 -9.49 7.91
CA ILE A 39 10.41 -9.73 9.34
C ILE A 39 9.39 -10.77 9.80
N LEU A 40 9.88 -11.91 10.25
CA LEU A 40 9.06 -13.00 10.77
C LEU A 40 8.42 -12.61 12.12
N ARG A 41 7.47 -13.43 12.58
CA ARG A 41 6.75 -13.17 13.84
C ARG A 41 7.64 -13.12 15.07
N ASP A 42 8.71 -13.89 15.06
CA ASP A 42 9.69 -13.95 16.14
C ASP A 42 10.73 -12.81 16.07
N GLY A 43 10.58 -11.89 15.10
CA GLY A 43 11.49 -10.76 14.89
C GLY A 43 12.66 -11.05 13.95
N THR A 44 12.82 -12.30 13.48
CA THR A 44 13.89 -12.65 12.53
C THR A 44 13.74 -11.86 11.23
N ILE A 45 14.77 -11.10 10.86
CA ILE A 45 14.84 -10.41 9.56
C ILE A 45 15.48 -11.35 8.55
N LEU A 46 14.78 -11.62 7.44
CA LEU A 46 15.30 -12.46 6.37
C LEU A 46 16.31 -11.68 5.52
N LYS A 47 17.53 -11.50 6.01
CA LYS A 47 18.55 -10.67 5.34
C LYS A 47 18.91 -11.14 3.93
N VAL A 48 19.12 -10.21 3.00
CA VAL A 48 19.47 -10.50 1.59
C VAL A 48 20.80 -11.22 1.42
N ASP A 49 21.71 -11.05 2.38
CA ASP A 49 23.03 -11.70 2.41
C ASP A 49 22.98 -13.15 2.93
N GLY A 50 21.83 -13.59 3.46
CA GLY A 50 21.65 -14.92 4.04
C GLY A 50 22.03 -15.02 5.53
N ASN A 51 22.45 -13.93 6.17
CA ASN A 51 22.88 -13.92 7.57
C ASN A 51 21.69 -13.88 8.53
N PHE A 52 20.93 -14.98 8.58
CA PHE A 52 19.82 -15.18 9.51
C PHE A 52 19.67 -16.66 9.86
N LYS A 53 18.94 -16.96 10.94
CA LYS A 53 18.62 -18.32 11.35
C LYS A 53 17.10 -18.51 11.44
N LEU A 54 16.59 -19.56 10.81
CA LEU A 54 15.18 -19.92 10.91
C LEU A 54 14.95 -20.77 12.16
N ASN A 55 14.11 -20.28 13.08
CA ASN A 55 13.66 -21.05 14.23
C ASN A 55 12.52 -22.00 13.82
N THR A 56 12.89 -23.14 13.25
CA THR A 56 11.95 -24.07 12.59
C THR A 56 12.30 -25.51 12.93
N PRO A 57 11.31 -26.43 12.95
CA PRO A 57 11.54 -27.83 13.28
C PRO A 57 12.33 -28.58 12.19
N ASP A 58 12.95 -29.69 12.57
CA ASP A 58 13.66 -30.59 11.63
C ASP A 58 12.73 -31.44 10.76
N ARG A 59 11.42 -31.45 11.05
CA ARG A 59 10.39 -32.22 10.33
C ARG A 59 9.09 -31.44 10.20
N GLY A 60 8.29 -31.77 9.19
CA GLY A 60 6.96 -31.23 9.00
C GLY A 60 6.45 -31.41 7.57
N ASP A 61 5.13 -31.28 7.39
CA ASP A 61 4.48 -31.45 6.10
C ASP A 61 4.66 -30.25 5.15
N TYR A 62 5.23 -29.15 5.67
CA TYR A 62 5.49 -27.95 4.90
C TYR A 62 6.99 -27.65 4.90
N LEU A 63 7.50 -27.22 3.75
CA LEU A 63 8.83 -26.67 3.59
C LEU A 63 8.71 -25.15 3.51
N TYR A 64 9.27 -24.45 4.49
CA TYR A 64 9.48 -23.01 4.44
C TYR A 64 10.77 -22.72 3.67
N VAL A 65 10.65 -21.85 2.68
CA VAL A 65 11.72 -21.50 1.74
C VAL A 65 11.87 -19.99 1.75
N VAL A 66 13.06 -19.49 2.08
CA VAL A 66 13.40 -18.08 1.99
C VAL A 66 13.85 -17.79 0.58
N THR A 67 13.06 -16.99 -0.12
CA THR A 67 13.32 -16.59 -1.50
C THR A 67 13.82 -15.16 -1.54
N LEU A 68 14.88 -14.90 -2.29
CA LEU A 68 15.31 -13.58 -2.70
C LEU A 68 14.90 -13.40 -4.16
N LYS A 69 14.10 -12.37 -4.46
CA LYS A 69 13.72 -12.01 -5.84
C LYS A 69 14.22 -10.62 -6.20
N LYS A 70 14.61 -10.42 -7.47
CA LYS A 70 15.01 -9.12 -8.03
C LYS A 70 14.11 -8.74 -9.20
N ASN A 71 13.50 -7.56 -9.14
CA ASN A 71 12.63 -7.02 -10.21
C ASN A 71 11.53 -8.00 -10.66
N LEU A 72 10.82 -8.58 -9.69
CA LEU A 72 9.72 -9.53 -9.86
C LEU A 72 8.66 -9.26 -8.81
N ASN A 73 7.38 -9.34 -9.16
CA ASN A 73 6.29 -9.30 -8.20
C ASN A 73 6.10 -10.69 -7.55
N THR A 74 5.33 -10.76 -6.46
CA THR A 74 5.13 -12.03 -5.74
C THR A 74 4.36 -13.07 -6.56
N TYR A 75 3.47 -12.66 -7.47
CA TYR A 75 2.73 -13.60 -8.33
C TYR A 75 3.67 -14.25 -9.37
N GLU A 76 4.56 -13.48 -9.98
CA GLU A 76 5.62 -13.96 -10.87
C GLU A 76 6.56 -14.94 -10.16
N LEU A 77 6.92 -14.65 -8.89
CA LEU A 77 7.69 -15.57 -8.04
C LEU A 77 6.95 -16.90 -7.86
N ILE A 78 5.66 -16.85 -7.49
CA ILE A 78 4.85 -18.07 -7.29
C ILE A 78 4.72 -18.86 -8.58
N ASN A 79 4.40 -18.22 -9.71
CA ASN A 79 4.33 -18.88 -11.02
C ASN A 79 5.66 -19.56 -11.39
N SER A 80 6.79 -18.90 -11.13
CA SER A 80 8.11 -19.47 -11.40
C SER A 80 8.34 -20.73 -10.57
N LEU A 81 7.98 -20.70 -9.28
CA LEU A 81 8.11 -21.85 -8.39
C LEU A 81 7.17 -23.00 -8.79
N VAL A 82 5.89 -22.71 -9.04
CA VAL A 82 4.88 -23.69 -9.52
C VAL A 82 5.41 -24.45 -10.73
N ASN A 83 5.90 -23.73 -11.74
CA ASN A 83 6.39 -24.32 -12.98
C ASN A 83 7.65 -25.16 -12.78
N SER A 84 8.62 -24.67 -12.00
CA SER A 84 9.86 -25.39 -11.75
C SER A 84 9.68 -26.61 -10.84
N LEU A 85 8.74 -26.54 -9.88
CA LEU A 85 8.44 -27.63 -8.95
C LEU A 85 7.45 -28.64 -9.53
N ARG A 86 6.72 -28.29 -10.60
CA ARG A 86 5.61 -29.07 -11.19
C ARG A 86 4.51 -29.41 -10.17
N ILE A 87 4.13 -28.42 -9.36
CA ILE A 87 3.05 -28.54 -8.35
C ILE A 87 1.93 -27.55 -8.63
N GLY A 88 0.76 -27.74 -8.03
CA GLY A 88 -0.35 -26.79 -8.14
C GLY A 88 -0.18 -25.54 -7.27
N HIS A 89 -0.80 -24.43 -7.65
CA HIS A 89 -0.82 -23.18 -6.87
C HIS A 89 -1.27 -23.35 -5.41
N SER A 90 -2.21 -24.27 -5.16
CA SER A 90 -2.73 -24.56 -3.82
C SER A 90 -1.71 -25.14 -2.84
N PHE A 91 -0.56 -25.63 -3.34
CA PHE A 91 0.53 -26.15 -2.51
C PHE A 91 1.48 -25.06 -2.02
N LEU A 92 1.35 -23.82 -2.53
CA LEU A 92 2.19 -22.69 -2.20
C LEU A 92 1.41 -21.61 -1.44
N SER A 93 2.02 -21.04 -0.41
CA SER A 93 1.46 -19.86 0.26
C SER A 93 2.55 -18.91 0.75
N VAL A 94 2.18 -17.63 0.82
CA VAL A 94 3.05 -16.52 1.24
C VAL A 94 2.33 -15.67 2.26
N SER A 95 3.09 -14.92 3.05
CA SER A 95 2.53 -14.07 4.10
C SER A 95 2.09 -12.68 3.61
N GLY A 96 2.48 -12.29 2.38
CA GLY A 96 2.13 -11.02 1.76
C GLY A 96 2.77 -10.84 0.40
N VAL A 97 2.31 -9.82 -0.33
CA VAL A 97 2.91 -9.38 -1.59
C VAL A 97 4.03 -8.37 -1.29
N LYS A 98 5.11 -8.40 -2.07
CA LYS A 98 6.25 -7.48 -1.98
C LYS A 98 6.41 -6.68 -3.26
N ASP A 99 7.08 -5.53 -3.18
CA ASP A 99 7.37 -4.65 -4.32
C ASP A 99 7.99 -5.41 -5.50
N LYS A 100 7.52 -5.10 -6.72
CA LYS A 100 8.12 -5.63 -7.96
C LYS A 100 9.53 -5.10 -8.15
N ARG A 101 9.66 -3.77 -8.16
CA ARG A 101 10.90 -3.05 -8.43
C ARG A 101 11.74 -2.86 -7.17
N ALA A 102 12.27 -3.98 -6.71
CA ALA A 102 13.04 -4.08 -5.48
C ALA A 102 13.89 -5.36 -5.52
N ILE A 103 14.86 -5.45 -4.62
CA ILE A 103 15.37 -6.73 -4.13
C ILE A 103 14.55 -7.06 -2.89
N THR A 104 13.88 -8.22 -2.88
CA THR A 104 13.03 -8.57 -1.74
C THR A 104 13.30 -9.98 -1.27
N THR A 105 13.38 -10.16 0.04
CA THR A 105 13.31 -11.49 0.66
C THR A 105 11.92 -11.73 1.24
N GLN A 106 11.41 -12.94 1.04
CA GLN A 106 10.16 -13.37 1.64
C GLN A 106 10.14 -14.88 1.84
N LEU A 107 9.39 -15.30 2.85
CA LEU A 107 9.13 -16.69 3.14
C LEU A 107 7.99 -17.21 2.25
N VAL A 108 8.22 -18.35 1.64
CA VAL A 108 7.23 -19.13 0.88
C VAL A 108 7.09 -20.47 1.58
N SER A 109 5.87 -20.97 1.76
CA SER A 109 5.67 -22.33 2.25
C SER A 109 5.16 -23.23 1.15
N ILE A 110 5.72 -24.44 1.08
CA ILE A 110 5.45 -25.45 0.06
C ILE A 110 5.00 -26.72 0.75
N LYS A 111 3.82 -27.22 0.45
CA LYS A 111 3.31 -28.46 1.04
C LYS A 111 3.98 -29.69 0.42
N ASN A 112 4.39 -30.66 1.25
CA ASN A 112 4.92 -31.97 0.89
C ASN A 112 6.11 -31.93 -0.08
N TYR A 113 7.09 -31.05 0.15
CA TYR A 113 8.29 -30.95 -0.68
C TYR A 113 9.57 -31.19 0.10
N LYS A 114 10.57 -31.81 -0.55
CA LYS A 114 11.85 -32.17 0.07
C LYS A 114 12.84 -31.01 0.07
N LYS A 115 13.49 -30.79 1.21
CA LYS A 115 14.46 -29.71 1.41
C LYS A 115 15.65 -29.79 0.45
N GLU A 116 16.13 -30.98 0.09
CA GLU A 116 17.33 -31.15 -0.73
C GLU A 116 17.09 -30.74 -2.19
N LEU A 117 15.85 -30.94 -2.67
CA LEU A 117 15.47 -30.64 -4.06
C LEU A 117 15.32 -29.13 -4.31
N ILE A 118 14.99 -28.34 -3.29
CA ILE A 118 14.74 -26.90 -3.48
C ILE A 118 16.00 -26.14 -3.91
N TYR A 119 17.16 -26.56 -3.42
CA TYR A 119 18.45 -25.93 -3.71
C TYR A 119 18.95 -26.28 -5.12
N GLN A 120 18.39 -27.30 -5.76
CA GLN A 120 18.76 -27.70 -7.13
C GLN A 120 18.03 -26.87 -8.19
N LEU A 121 17.02 -26.07 -7.80
CA LEU A 121 16.23 -25.28 -8.73
C LEU A 121 17.05 -24.15 -9.36
N LYS A 122 17.05 -24.08 -10.69
CA LYS A 122 17.60 -22.96 -11.46
C LYS A 122 16.49 -21.99 -11.81
N LEU A 123 16.35 -20.94 -11.02
CA LEU A 123 15.31 -19.92 -11.20
C LEU A 123 15.92 -18.60 -11.69
N LYS A 124 15.34 -18.05 -12.77
CA LYS A 124 15.77 -16.74 -13.28
C LYS A 124 15.33 -15.65 -12.29
N LYS A 125 16.25 -14.75 -11.90
CA LYS A 125 16.02 -13.61 -10.97
C LYS A 125 15.57 -14.00 -9.55
N ILE A 126 15.60 -15.28 -9.18
CA ILE A 126 15.23 -15.77 -7.86
C ILE A 126 16.39 -16.59 -7.31
N LYS A 127 16.74 -16.37 -6.04
CA LYS A 127 17.69 -17.19 -5.29
C LYS A 127 16.98 -17.80 -4.09
N ILE A 128 17.31 -19.05 -3.77
CA ILE A 128 16.90 -19.69 -2.53
C ILE A 128 18.01 -19.46 -1.50
N LEU A 129 17.70 -18.75 -0.42
CA LEU A 129 18.69 -18.42 0.63
C LEU A 129 18.72 -19.48 1.73
N ALA A 130 17.55 -19.98 2.11
CA ALA A 130 17.40 -20.97 3.17
C ALA A 130 16.14 -21.80 2.96
N ALA A 131 16.13 -23.00 3.51
CA ALA A 131 14.94 -23.83 3.59
C ALA A 131 14.91 -24.63 4.89
N SER A 132 13.73 -24.80 5.47
CA SER A 132 13.52 -25.57 6.69
C SER A 132 12.06 -26.05 6.78
N TYR A 133 11.80 -27.09 7.56
CA TYR A 133 10.46 -27.65 7.68
C TYR A 133 9.57 -26.82 8.62
N SER A 134 8.26 -27.02 8.50
CA SER A 134 7.23 -26.43 9.36
C SER A 134 6.02 -27.36 9.44
N TYR A 135 5.30 -27.30 10.56
CA TYR A 135 4.08 -28.08 10.77
C TYR A 135 2.86 -27.53 10.02
N GLY A 136 2.91 -26.30 9.52
CA GLY A 136 1.75 -25.68 8.89
C GLY A 136 2.09 -24.66 7.80
N PRO A 137 1.11 -24.31 6.96
CA PRO A 137 1.31 -23.34 5.90
C PRO A 137 1.54 -21.94 6.47
N LEU A 138 2.15 -21.07 5.66
CA LEU A 138 2.08 -19.64 5.91
C LEU A 138 0.66 -19.15 5.69
N ARG A 139 0.18 -18.28 6.57
CA ARG A 139 -1.09 -17.59 6.37
C ARG A 139 -0.81 -16.16 5.91
N LEU A 140 -1.76 -15.57 5.21
CA LEU A 140 -1.65 -14.18 4.80
C LEU A 140 -1.63 -13.27 6.05
N GLY A 141 -0.79 -12.25 6.05
CA GLY A 141 -0.67 -11.28 7.13
C GLY A 141 0.03 -11.78 8.39
N THR A 142 0.70 -12.94 8.34
CA THR A 142 1.36 -13.49 9.53
C THR A 142 2.71 -12.86 9.84
N HIS A 143 3.40 -12.23 8.89
CA HIS A 143 4.67 -11.54 9.16
C HIS A 143 4.49 -10.39 10.16
N LEU A 144 5.56 -10.07 10.89
CA LEU A 144 5.58 -8.92 11.80
C LEU A 144 5.60 -7.62 10.99
N GLY A 145 6.44 -7.58 9.95
CA GLY A 145 6.69 -6.37 9.18
C GLY A 145 7.72 -6.57 8.09
N ASN A 146 8.30 -5.46 7.64
CA ASN A 146 9.35 -5.43 6.65
C ASN A 146 10.46 -4.48 7.12
N HIS A 147 11.70 -4.90 6.95
CA HIS A 147 12.88 -4.04 7.08
C HIS A 147 13.21 -3.50 5.71
N PHE A 148 13.47 -2.20 5.65
CA PHE A 148 13.74 -1.46 4.43
C PHE A 148 15.17 -0.95 4.48
N THR A 149 15.88 -1.12 3.37
CA THR A 149 17.13 -0.40 3.07
C THR A 149 16.92 0.31 1.74
N ILE A 150 16.88 1.63 1.78
CA ILE A 150 16.47 2.47 0.65
C ILE A 150 17.51 3.53 0.39
N ILE A 151 17.86 3.74 -0.88
CA ILE A 151 18.70 4.84 -1.32
C ILE A 151 17.83 5.89 -2.00
N ILE A 152 17.85 7.11 -1.47
CA ILE A 152 17.32 8.31 -2.13
C ILE A 152 18.46 8.90 -2.95
N ARG A 153 18.35 8.85 -4.27
CA ARG A 153 19.36 9.28 -5.25
C ARG A 153 19.13 10.70 -5.75
N ASN A 154 20.14 11.23 -6.41
CA ASN A 154 20.09 12.51 -7.12
C ASN A 154 19.72 13.70 -6.22
N ILE A 155 20.35 13.79 -5.05
CA ILE A 155 20.15 14.89 -4.10
C ILE A 155 21.15 16.00 -4.44
N ASN A 156 20.62 17.12 -4.94
CA ASN A 156 21.39 18.31 -5.34
C ASN A 156 21.59 19.27 -4.17
N LEU A 157 22.11 18.76 -3.05
CA LEU A 157 22.45 19.55 -1.86
C LEU A 157 23.85 19.17 -1.38
N PRO A 158 24.58 20.10 -0.73
CA PRO A 158 25.83 19.77 -0.04
C PRO A 158 25.61 18.70 1.04
N LYS A 159 26.60 17.84 1.26
CA LYS A 159 26.53 16.70 2.19
C LYS A 159 26.17 17.13 3.62
N ASP A 160 26.70 18.27 4.09
CA ASP A 160 26.42 18.79 5.43
C ASP A 160 24.95 19.20 5.59
N LYS A 161 24.36 19.81 4.55
CA LYS A 161 22.93 20.17 4.54
C LYS A 161 22.03 18.94 4.51
N ILE A 162 22.43 17.90 3.76
CA ILE A 162 21.72 16.60 3.77
C ILE A 162 21.75 16.00 5.18
N ASN A 163 22.91 16.02 5.84
CA ASN A 163 23.07 15.50 7.18
C ASN A 163 22.21 16.25 8.21
N GLU A 164 22.18 17.59 8.15
CA GLU A 164 21.33 18.44 8.97
C GLU A 164 19.84 18.07 8.83
N ILE A 165 19.32 18.10 7.59
CA ILE A 165 17.91 17.81 7.31
C ILE A 165 17.56 16.38 7.70
N ALA A 166 18.38 15.39 7.33
CA ALA A 166 18.12 13.99 7.62
C ALA A 166 18.18 13.69 9.12
N SER A 167 19.06 14.37 9.86
CA SER A 167 19.14 14.27 11.32
C SER A 167 17.87 14.78 11.99
N GLU A 168 17.39 15.96 11.60
CA GLU A 168 16.16 16.53 12.17
C GLU A 168 14.92 15.68 11.85
N VAL A 169 14.75 15.27 10.58
CA VAL A 169 13.64 14.39 10.18
C VAL A 169 13.69 13.08 10.95
N THR A 170 14.86 12.44 11.03
CA THR A 170 15.04 11.18 11.77
C THR A 170 14.73 11.36 13.25
N HIS A 171 15.19 12.44 13.87
CA HIS A 171 14.90 12.77 15.26
C HIS A 171 13.39 12.89 15.50
N ILE A 172 12.67 13.64 14.66
CA ILE A 172 11.22 13.81 14.79
C ILE A 172 10.50 12.46 14.62
N LEU A 173 10.79 11.72 13.55
CA LEU A 173 10.08 10.47 13.23
C LEU A 173 10.35 9.35 14.24
N ASN A 174 11.50 9.35 14.89
CA ASN A 174 11.80 8.36 15.95
C ASN A 174 11.13 8.71 17.30
N ASN A 175 10.73 9.97 17.52
CA ASN A 175 10.21 10.43 18.82
C ASN A 175 8.74 10.88 18.81
N VAL A 176 8.15 11.08 17.63
CA VAL A 176 6.77 11.56 17.46
C VAL A 176 5.89 10.50 16.80
N ILE A 177 4.59 10.53 17.08
CA ILE A 177 3.61 9.65 16.42
C ILE A 177 3.54 9.98 14.93
N ILE A 178 3.85 8.99 14.09
CA ILE A 178 3.76 9.12 12.63
C ILE A 178 2.32 8.79 12.18
N PRO A 179 1.64 9.67 11.45
CA PRO A 179 0.34 9.36 10.84
C PRO A 179 0.41 8.18 9.88
N ASN A 180 -0.47 7.18 10.07
CA ASN A 180 -0.47 5.95 9.29
C ASN A 180 -1.36 6.02 8.03
N TYR A 181 -1.09 7.02 7.18
CA TYR A 181 -1.79 7.18 5.90
C TYR A 181 -1.65 5.95 4.99
N PHE A 182 -2.61 5.77 4.09
CA PHE A 182 -2.43 4.94 2.90
C PHE A 182 -1.54 5.68 1.91
N GLY A 183 -0.44 5.05 1.48
CA GLY A 183 0.52 5.65 0.55
C GLY A 183 0.09 5.56 -0.92
N TYR A 184 0.84 6.22 -1.81
CA TYR A 184 0.59 6.33 -3.26
C TYR A 184 0.20 5.03 -3.95
N GLN A 185 0.86 3.93 -3.59
CA GLN A 185 0.64 2.60 -4.17
C GLN A 185 -0.81 2.12 -4.03
N ARG A 186 -1.55 2.62 -3.03
CA ARG A 186 -2.96 2.26 -2.79
C ARG A 186 -3.92 2.93 -3.78
N PHE A 187 -3.48 3.99 -4.44
CA PHE A 187 -4.28 4.80 -5.36
C PHE A 187 -3.99 4.50 -6.83
N GLY A 188 -3.03 3.61 -7.11
CA GLY A 188 -2.60 3.25 -8.45
C GLY A 188 -1.31 3.99 -8.85
N ILE A 189 -0.45 3.28 -9.58
CA ILE A 189 0.81 3.82 -10.13
C ILE A 189 0.90 3.33 -11.58
N PRO A 190 1.27 4.18 -12.55
CA PRO A 190 1.59 5.62 -12.43
C PRO A 190 0.41 6.52 -12.08
N ARG A 191 -0.83 6.09 -12.38
CA ARG A 191 -2.05 6.88 -12.25
C ARG A 191 -2.70 6.73 -10.88
N PRO A 192 -2.59 7.73 -9.97
CA PRO A 192 -3.22 7.65 -8.65
C PRO A 192 -4.73 7.92 -8.69
N PHE A 193 -5.48 7.49 -9.72
CA PHE A 193 -6.91 7.77 -9.91
C PHE A 193 -7.84 6.61 -9.52
N THR A 194 -7.31 5.54 -8.92
CA THR A 194 -8.09 4.34 -8.56
C THR A 194 -9.24 4.67 -7.60
N HIS A 195 -9.04 5.65 -6.71
CA HIS A 195 -10.07 6.10 -5.78
C HIS A 195 -11.17 6.94 -6.43
N GLU A 196 -10.87 7.68 -7.51
CA GLU A 196 -11.86 8.43 -8.29
C GLU A 196 -12.83 7.48 -9.01
N ILE A 197 -12.32 6.37 -9.56
CA ILE A 197 -13.17 5.29 -10.10
C ILE A 197 -14.07 4.74 -8.99
N GLY A 198 -13.51 4.51 -7.80
CA GLY A 198 -14.25 4.04 -6.63
C GLY A 198 -15.36 5.00 -6.18
N LYS A 199 -15.07 6.30 -6.14
CA LYS A 199 -16.04 7.37 -5.82
C LYS A 199 -17.20 7.35 -6.81
N ALA A 200 -16.89 7.35 -8.10
CA ALA A 200 -17.88 7.33 -9.17
C ALA A 200 -18.78 6.09 -9.09
N LEU A 201 -18.21 4.91 -8.81
CA LEU A 201 -18.98 3.69 -8.57
C LEU A 201 -19.93 3.79 -7.37
N ILE A 202 -19.50 4.39 -6.26
CA ILE A 202 -20.32 4.54 -5.04
C ILE A 202 -21.47 5.51 -5.25
N LEU A 203 -21.24 6.57 -6.03
CA LEU A 203 -22.25 7.56 -6.38
C LEU A 203 -23.15 7.12 -7.55
N ASN A 204 -22.96 5.90 -8.07
CA ASN A 204 -23.62 5.37 -9.26
C ASN A 204 -23.42 6.22 -10.53
N ASP A 205 -22.34 7.00 -10.58
CA ASP A 205 -21.90 7.74 -11.76
C ASP A 205 -21.00 6.84 -12.63
N PHE A 206 -21.64 5.87 -13.29
CA PHE A 206 -20.93 4.82 -14.04
C PHE A 206 -20.21 5.35 -15.28
N GLU A 207 -20.75 6.40 -15.91
CA GLU A 207 -20.10 7.08 -17.03
C GLU A 207 -18.76 7.68 -16.59
N ARG A 208 -18.74 8.42 -15.48
CA ARG A 208 -17.51 8.97 -14.93
C ARG A 208 -16.53 7.88 -14.50
N ALA A 209 -17.02 6.76 -13.96
CA ALA A 209 -16.17 5.63 -13.62
C ALA A 209 -15.48 5.03 -14.86
N VAL A 210 -16.19 4.91 -16.00
CA VAL A 210 -15.59 4.50 -17.27
C VAL A 210 -14.59 5.54 -17.77
N LYS A 211 -14.92 6.83 -17.70
CA LYS A 211 -14.01 7.92 -18.10
C LYS A 211 -12.70 7.91 -17.33
N PHE A 212 -12.73 7.67 -16.02
CA PHE A 212 -11.52 7.51 -15.23
C PHE A 212 -10.79 6.20 -15.51
N LEU A 213 -11.47 5.12 -15.83
CA LEU A 213 -10.80 3.86 -16.15
C LEU A 213 -10.03 3.96 -17.49
N VAL A 214 -10.72 4.46 -18.53
CA VAL A 214 -10.22 4.47 -19.91
C VAL A 214 -9.41 5.71 -20.22
N GLY A 215 -9.87 6.91 -19.86
CA GLY A 215 -9.22 8.18 -20.19
C GLY A 215 -8.18 8.64 -19.15
N ASN A 216 -8.01 9.95 -19.00
CA ASN A 216 -7.13 10.61 -18.04
C ASN A 216 -5.66 10.18 -18.15
N PRO A 217 -4.93 10.56 -19.22
CA PRO A 217 -3.52 10.23 -19.39
C PRO A 217 -2.66 10.84 -18.29
N ASP A 218 -1.67 10.08 -17.80
CA ASP A 218 -0.69 10.58 -16.85
C ASP A 218 0.69 10.74 -17.50
N PRO A 219 1.44 11.83 -17.23
CA PRO A 219 2.76 12.06 -17.83
C PRO A 219 3.76 10.91 -17.64
N LEU A 220 3.58 10.09 -16.61
CA LEU A 220 4.46 8.97 -16.28
C LEU A 220 4.08 7.66 -16.99
N GLU A 221 2.97 7.62 -17.72
CA GLU A 221 2.61 6.46 -18.54
C GLU A 221 3.47 6.35 -19.81
N PRO A 222 3.64 5.12 -20.33
CA PRO A 222 4.16 4.92 -21.68
C PRO A 222 3.38 5.72 -22.73
N GLU A 223 4.05 6.21 -23.77
CA GLU A 223 3.43 7.04 -24.81
C GLU A 223 2.20 6.38 -25.45
N GLU A 224 2.27 5.09 -25.74
CA GLU A 224 1.15 4.32 -26.33
C GLU A 224 -0.10 4.35 -25.45
N ASN A 225 0.06 4.23 -24.13
CA ASN A 225 -1.05 4.37 -23.19
C ASN A 225 -1.60 5.80 -23.26
N LYS A 226 -0.74 6.82 -23.18
CA LYS A 226 -1.17 8.23 -23.18
C LYS A 226 -1.99 8.58 -24.42
N ILE A 227 -1.55 8.11 -25.59
CA ILE A 227 -2.25 8.32 -26.86
C ILE A 227 -3.67 7.72 -26.81
N ALA A 228 -3.80 6.44 -26.45
CA ALA A 228 -5.10 5.78 -26.40
C ALA A 228 -6.07 6.47 -25.42
N ARG A 229 -5.58 6.86 -24.24
CA ARG A 229 -6.37 7.56 -23.22
C ARG A 229 -6.82 8.94 -23.69
N LYS A 230 -5.92 9.68 -24.35
CA LYS A 230 -6.21 11.01 -24.89
C LYS A 230 -7.28 10.95 -25.99
N ILE A 231 -7.20 9.97 -26.89
CA ILE A 231 -8.23 9.74 -27.91
C ILE A 231 -9.59 9.58 -27.25
N TYR A 232 -9.69 8.73 -26.22
CA TYR A 232 -10.96 8.54 -25.51
C TYR A 232 -11.46 9.84 -24.84
N ASP A 233 -10.58 10.62 -24.21
CA ASP A 233 -10.97 11.89 -23.58
C ASP A 233 -11.47 12.94 -24.59
N GLU A 234 -10.94 12.93 -25.82
CA GLU A 234 -11.30 13.87 -26.88
C GLU A 234 -12.54 13.45 -27.66
N THR A 235 -12.74 12.15 -27.91
CA THR A 235 -13.78 11.66 -28.83
C THR A 235 -14.90 10.91 -28.16
N ASN A 236 -14.68 10.41 -26.93
CA ASN A 236 -15.60 9.52 -26.22
C ASN A 236 -16.03 8.30 -27.06
N ASP A 237 -15.23 7.92 -28.08
CA ASP A 237 -15.54 6.85 -29.03
C ASP A 237 -14.76 5.55 -28.68
N PRO A 238 -15.46 4.47 -28.27
CA PRO A 238 -14.83 3.17 -28.06
C PRO A 238 -14.16 2.60 -29.31
N ALA A 239 -14.74 2.77 -30.50
CA ALA A 239 -14.24 2.20 -31.74
C ALA A 239 -12.90 2.81 -32.14
N GLU A 240 -12.79 4.13 -32.03
CA GLU A 240 -11.55 4.85 -32.30
C GLU A 240 -10.48 4.53 -31.27
N THR A 241 -10.83 4.55 -29.98
CA THR A 241 -9.91 4.26 -28.88
C THR A 241 -9.32 2.84 -29.00
N LEU A 242 -10.14 1.84 -29.32
CA LEU A 242 -9.71 0.44 -29.43
C LEU A 242 -8.64 0.21 -30.51
N LYS A 243 -8.57 1.05 -31.57
CA LYS A 243 -7.55 0.96 -32.62
C LYS A 243 -6.14 1.24 -32.09
N TYR A 244 -6.04 2.10 -31.08
CA TYR A 244 -4.77 2.53 -30.49
C TYR A 244 -4.53 1.96 -29.09
N LEU A 245 -5.53 1.27 -28.51
CA LEU A 245 -5.42 0.71 -27.18
C LEU A 245 -4.38 -0.43 -27.17
N PRO A 246 -3.30 -0.32 -26.37
CA PRO A 246 -2.29 -1.37 -26.29
C PRO A 246 -2.79 -2.60 -25.50
N SER A 247 -2.05 -3.71 -25.58
CA SER A 247 -2.49 -5.00 -25.02
C SER A 247 -2.42 -5.09 -23.48
N ASN A 248 -1.59 -4.26 -22.85
CA ASN A 248 -1.46 -4.13 -21.40
C ASN A 248 -2.68 -3.47 -20.74
N LEU A 249 -3.50 -2.71 -21.49
CA LEU A 249 -4.73 -2.07 -21.00
C LEU A 249 -5.94 -3.02 -21.13
N TYR A 250 -5.82 -4.19 -20.49
CA TYR A 250 -6.77 -5.29 -20.61
C TYR A 250 -8.16 -4.95 -20.05
N TYR A 251 -8.23 -4.25 -18.91
CA TYR A 251 -9.52 -3.92 -18.29
C TYR A 251 -10.26 -2.83 -19.05
N GLU A 252 -9.52 -1.84 -19.55
CA GLU A 252 -10.03 -0.81 -20.45
C GLU A 252 -10.62 -1.46 -21.72
N ARG A 253 -9.90 -2.43 -22.31
CA ARG A 253 -10.35 -3.17 -23.48
C ARG A 253 -11.69 -3.86 -23.25
N ILE A 254 -11.83 -4.62 -22.15
CA ILE A 254 -13.08 -5.31 -21.80
C ILE A 254 -14.27 -4.34 -21.79
N VAL A 255 -14.08 -3.16 -21.18
CA VAL A 255 -15.15 -2.16 -21.05
C VAL A 255 -15.48 -1.54 -22.40
N LEU A 256 -14.47 -1.15 -23.18
CA LEU A 256 -14.66 -0.54 -24.50
C LEU A 256 -15.29 -1.49 -25.52
N GLU A 257 -14.87 -2.75 -25.55
CA GLU A 257 -15.46 -3.78 -26.44
C GLU A 257 -16.94 -3.97 -26.14
N TYR A 258 -17.35 -3.88 -24.87
CA TYR A 258 -18.77 -3.93 -24.52
C TYR A 258 -19.52 -2.67 -24.98
N LEU A 259 -18.95 -1.49 -24.74
CA LEU A 259 -19.56 -0.21 -25.13
C LEU A 259 -19.67 -0.02 -26.64
N LEU A 260 -18.79 -0.65 -27.43
CA LEU A 260 -18.85 -0.67 -28.88
C LEU A 260 -20.19 -1.22 -29.40
N HIS A 261 -20.72 -2.25 -28.75
CA HIS A 261 -21.99 -2.89 -29.13
C HIS A 261 -23.18 -2.40 -28.30
N HIS A 262 -22.93 -1.77 -27.16
CA HIS A 262 -23.94 -1.28 -26.23
C HIS A 262 -23.62 0.15 -25.78
N PRO A 263 -23.82 1.15 -26.66
CA PRO A 263 -23.56 2.55 -26.32
C PRO A 263 -24.29 2.95 -25.03
N THR A 264 -23.66 3.79 -24.21
CA THR A 264 -24.19 4.33 -22.95
C THR A 264 -24.49 3.32 -21.82
N SER A 265 -24.29 2.01 -22.04
CA SER A 265 -24.50 0.96 -21.02
C SER A 265 -23.30 0.79 -20.08
N TYR A 266 -22.89 1.88 -19.43
CA TYR A 266 -21.65 1.96 -18.64
C TYR A 266 -21.64 1.02 -17.43
N GLU A 267 -22.75 0.88 -16.73
CA GLU A 267 -22.90 -0.01 -15.57
C GLU A 267 -22.71 -1.47 -15.95
N LYS A 268 -23.26 -1.88 -17.10
CA LYS A 268 -23.12 -3.24 -17.64
C LYS A 268 -21.72 -3.48 -18.19
N ALA A 269 -21.08 -2.47 -18.77
CA ALA A 269 -19.70 -2.53 -19.23
C ALA A 269 -18.74 -2.76 -18.05
N LEU A 270 -18.87 -1.98 -16.98
CA LEU A 270 -18.11 -2.15 -15.74
C LEU A 270 -18.41 -3.49 -15.07
N ALA A 271 -19.65 -3.99 -15.18
CA ALA A 271 -20.01 -5.31 -14.69
C ALA A 271 -19.30 -6.47 -15.42
N LYS A 272 -18.61 -6.23 -16.54
CA LYS A 272 -17.74 -7.25 -17.16
C LYS A 272 -16.40 -7.43 -16.46
N LEU A 273 -15.93 -6.44 -15.70
CA LEU A 273 -14.67 -6.51 -14.97
C LEU A 273 -14.71 -7.56 -13.84
N PRO A 274 -13.60 -8.21 -13.46
CA PRO A 274 -13.60 -9.11 -12.31
C PRO A 274 -14.03 -8.40 -11.02
N SER A 275 -14.81 -9.08 -10.17
CA SER A 275 -15.29 -8.52 -8.89
C SER A 275 -14.16 -8.08 -7.95
N SER A 276 -12.98 -8.68 -8.06
CA SER A 276 -11.76 -8.28 -7.34
C SER A 276 -11.26 -6.90 -7.77
N VAL A 277 -11.33 -6.57 -9.05
CA VAL A 277 -10.92 -5.27 -9.60
C VAL A 277 -11.91 -4.19 -9.19
N LEU A 278 -13.21 -4.45 -9.29
CA LEU A 278 -14.24 -3.52 -8.80
C LEU A 278 -14.07 -3.27 -7.30
N ARG A 279 -13.83 -4.32 -6.50
CA ARG A 279 -13.55 -4.19 -5.07
C ARG A 279 -12.32 -3.32 -4.80
N LEU A 280 -11.25 -3.46 -5.60
CA LEU A 280 -10.05 -2.63 -5.47
C LEU A 280 -10.36 -1.14 -5.62
N PHE A 281 -11.22 -0.74 -6.58
CA PHE A 281 -11.65 0.65 -6.75
C PHE A 281 -12.36 1.18 -5.50
N LEU A 282 -13.36 0.44 -4.99
CA LEU A 282 -14.10 0.84 -3.79
C LEU A 282 -13.20 0.92 -2.54
N GLU A 283 -12.28 -0.03 -2.41
CA GLU A 283 -11.31 -0.05 -1.33
C GLU A 283 -10.32 1.12 -1.40
N SER A 284 -9.93 1.54 -2.61
CA SER A 284 -9.06 2.70 -2.81
C SER A 284 -9.78 4.00 -2.39
N TYR A 285 -11.07 4.15 -2.70
CA TYR A 285 -11.86 5.28 -2.21
C TYR A 285 -12.05 5.26 -0.68
N SER A 286 -12.23 4.09 -0.09
CA SER A 286 -12.28 3.97 1.38
C SER A 286 -10.95 4.36 2.04
N SER A 287 -9.82 4.07 1.38
CA SER A 287 -8.49 4.53 1.80
C SER A 287 -8.32 6.06 1.66
N TYR A 288 -8.91 6.67 0.63
CA TYR A 288 -8.94 8.13 0.46
C TYR A 288 -9.70 8.81 1.61
N LEU A 289 -10.91 8.34 1.92
CA LEU A 289 -11.70 8.88 3.03
C LEU A 289 -10.98 8.72 4.38
N PHE A 290 -10.32 7.58 4.62
CA PHE A 290 -9.49 7.40 5.81
C PHE A 290 -8.38 8.46 5.90
N ASN A 291 -7.69 8.74 4.79
CA ASN A 291 -6.65 9.77 4.76
C ASN A 291 -7.24 11.15 5.09
N LYS A 292 -8.39 11.51 4.50
CA LYS A 292 -9.11 12.77 4.82
C LYS A 292 -9.51 12.86 6.28
N PHE A 293 -10.09 11.80 6.86
CA PHE A 293 -10.43 11.75 8.29
C PHE A 293 -9.19 11.96 9.17
N LEU A 294 -8.08 11.30 8.83
CA LEU A 294 -6.84 11.41 9.58
C LEU A 294 -6.22 12.81 9.48
N SER A 295 -6.20 13.41 8.28
CA SER A 295 -5.72 14.78 8.08
C SER A 295 -6.54 15.79 8.89
N LEU A 296 -7.87 15.73 8.78
CA LEU A 296 -8.74 16.66 9.49
C LEU A 296 -8.68 16.45 11.02
N ARG A 297 -8.55 15.20 11.47
CA ARG A 297 -8.29 14.88 12.89
C ARG A 297 -7.01 15.52 13.39
N ILE A 298 -5.90 15.34 12.68
CA ILE A 298 -4.60 15.87 13.08
C ILE A 298 -4.68 17.39 13.22
N ASN A 299 -5.32 18.07 12.27
CA ASN A 299 -5.48 19.51 12.30
C ASN A 299 -6.38 19.99 13.45
N SER A 300 -7.43 19.24 13.77
CA SER A 300 -8.43 19.68 14.76
C SER A 300 -8.04 19.37 16.19
N ILE A 301 -7.54 18.15 16.45
CA ILE A 301 -7.35 17.60 17.81
C ILE A 301 -6.03 16.84 17.99
N GLY A 302 -5.23 16.68 16.94
CA GLY A 302 -4.00 15.90 16.96
C GLY A 302 -4.21 14.38 17.05
N LEU A 303 -3.17 13.66 17.47
CA LEU A 303 -3.13 12.18 17.50
C LEU A 303 -3.27 11.58 18.91
N ASN A 304 -3.42 12.43 19.93
CA ASN A 304 -3.60 11.97 21.30
C ASN A 304 -4.98 11.34 21.50
N LEU A 305 -5.08 10.46 22.49
CA LEU A 305 -6.34 9.80 22.86
C LEU A 305 -7.30 10.81 23.49
N ILE A 306 -8.53 10.85 22.98
CA ILE A 306 -9.65 11.59 23.57
C ILE A 306 -10.88 10.69 23.75
N GLU A 307 -11.90 11.18 24.43
CA GLU A 307 -13.19 10.49 24.49
C GLU A 307 -13.89 10.51 23.13
N GLY A 308 -14.64 9.46 22.83
CA GLY A 308 -15.23 9.23 21.51
C GLY A 308 -14.32 8.48 20.53
N ASP A 309 -13.02 8.33 20.83
CA ASP A 309 -12.10 7.52 20.04
C ASP A 309 -12.50 6.05 20.02
N LEU A 310 -12.35 5.42 18.86
CA LEU A 310 -12.38 3.97 18.74
C LEU A 310 -10.97 3.41 18.98
N ILE A 311 -10.89 2.39 19.83
CA ILE A 311 -9.67 1.62 20.07
C ILE A 311 -9.87 0.14 19.71
N ALA A 312 -8.78 -0.51 19.33
CA ALA A 312 -8.79 -1.89 18.88
C ALA A 312 -7.60 -2.72 19.38
N PRO A 313 -7.78 -4.01 19.68
CA PRO A 313 -6.69 -4.92 20.03
C PRO A 313 -5.64 -5.06 18.91
N LEU A 314 -4.37 -5.12 19.29
CA LEU A 314 -3.22 -5.24 18.37
C LEU A 314 -2.91 -6.67 17.92
N ASP A 315 -3.44 -7.67 18.62
CA ASP A 315 -3.17 -9.09 18.34
C ASP A 315 -3.94 -9.63 17.11
N ASN A 316 -4.79 -8.82 16.49
CA ASN A 316 -5.61 -9.24 15.36
C ASN A 316 -4.83 -9.25 14.03
N LEU A 317 -4.58 -10.46 13.56
CA LEU A 317 -3.89 -10.82 12.31
C LEU A 317 -4.71 -10.55 11.03
N SER A 318 -5.22 -9.32 10.84
CA SER A 318 -6.08 -8.85 9.72
C SER A 318 -7.57 -8.72 10.06
N PRO A 319 -8.33 -7.92 9.29
CA PRO A 319 -8.70 -6.55 9.65
C PRO A 319 -9.30 -6.47 11.05
N ILE A 320 -9.02 -5.36 11.73
CA ILE A 320 -9.68 -5.03 12.99
C ILE A 320 -11.18 -4.95 12.69
N ASN A 321 -11.97 -5.84 13.30
CA ASN A 321 -13.42 -5.89 13.13
C ASN A 321 -14.17 -5.59 14.45
N TYR A 322 -13.43 -5.49 15.56
CA TYR A 322 -13.97 -5.21 16.88
C TYR A 322 -13.29 -3.99 17.44
N VAL A 323 -14.10 -3.02 17.85
CA VAL A 323 -13.66 -1.72 18.38
C VAL A 323 -14.43 -1.39 19.65
N PHE A 324 -13.77 -0.67 20.54
CA PHE A 324 -14.35 -0.15 21.77
C PHE A 324 -14.28 1.37 21.72
N GLU A 325 -15.37 2.03 22.07
CA GLU A 325 -15.42 3.49 22.13
C GLU A 325 -14.99 3.98 23.52
N VAL A 326 -14.03 4.90 23.55
CA VAL A 326 -13.51 5.50 24.77
C VAL A 326 -14.56 6.46 25.36
N GLY A 327 -14.79 6.36 26.66
CA GLY A 327 -15.87 7.06 27.38
C GLY A 327 -17.18 6.29 27.45
N LYS A 328 -17.42 5.34 26.52
CA LYS A 328 -18.65 4.53 26.48
C LYS A 328 -18.44 3.06 26.82
N ASN A 329 -17.51 2.40 26.14
CA ASN A 329 -17.18 0.99 26.36
C ASN A 329 -16.01 0.81 27.33
N VAL A 330 -15.12 1.80 27.42
CA VAL A 330 -13.91 1.78 28.25
C VAL A 330 -13.57 3.20 28.72
N SER A 331 -13.20 3.36 29.99
CA SER A 331 -12.73 4.65 30.52
C SER A 331 -11.45 5.11 29.83
N LYS A 332 -11.25 6.43 29.72
CA LYS A 332 -10.05 7.03 29.09
C LYS A 332 -8.76 6.56 29.77
N GLU A 333 -8.72 6.48 31.09
CA GLU A 333 -7.56 6.08 31.89
C GLU A 333 -7.14 4.64 31.54
N LYS A 334 -8.13 3.73 31.49
CA LYS A 334 -7.91 2.33 31.12
C LYS A 334 -7.43 2.19 29.68
N ALA A 335 -8.03 2.94 28.75
CA ALA A 335 -7.61 2.95 27.35
C ALA A 335 -6.15 3.43 27.20
N GLN A 336 -5.77 4.51 27.90
CA GLN A 336 -4.39 5.01 27.93
C GLN A 336 -3.41 3.96 28.50
N GLU A 337 -3.79 3.26 29.57
CA GLU A 337 -2.98 2.18 30.14
C GLU A 337 -2.76 1.05 29.12
N LEU A 338 -3.81 0.62 28.42
CA LEU A 338 -3.72 -0.43 27.40
C LEU A 338 -2.90 -0.02 26.17
N ILE A 339 -2.98 1.25 25.76
CA ILE A 339 -2.15 1.81 24.68
C ILE A 339 -0.68 1.83 25.10
N ARG A 340 -0.38 2.28 26.33
CA ARG A 340 0.97 2.27 26.91
C ARG A 340 1.56 0.86 26.97
N LYS A 341 0.73 -0.13 27.33
CA LYS A 341 1.10 -1.56 27.33
C LYS A 341 1.17 -2.20 25.94
N GLY A 342 0.88 -1.45 24.87
CA GLY A 342 0.90 -1.96 23.50
C GLY A 342 -0.14 -3.05 23.25
N LYS A 343 -1.27 -3.05 23.96
CA LYS A 343 -2.35 -4.03 23.80
C LYS A 343 -3.43 -3.57 22.83
N VAL A 344 -3.66 -2.26 22.76
CA VAL A 344 -4.63 -1.64 21.86
C VAL A 344 -4.03 -0.42 21.16
N ALA A 345 -4.69 0.06 20.12
CA ALA A 345 -4.37 1.32 19.47
C ALA A 345 -5.62 2.08 19.01
N ILE A 346 -5.47 3.39 18.83
CA ILE A 346 -6.50 4.27 18.29
C ILE A 346 -6.68 3.97 16.81
N VAL A 347 -7.93 3.85 16.37
CA VAL A 347 -8.29 3.51 14.99
C VAL A 347 -9.31 4.48 14.43
N LEU A 348 -9.25 4.69 13.12
CA LEU A 348 -10.31 5.31 12.34
C LEU A 348 -10.93 4.29 11.38
N PRO A 349 -12.19 4.48 10.99
CA PRO A 349 -12.86 3.60 10.04
C PRO A 349 -12.22 3.71 8.66
N VAL A 350 -12.03 2.54 8.04
CA VAL A 350 -11.90 2.41 6.59
C VAL A 350 -13.29 2.09 6.08
N MET A 351 -13.90 3.05 5.39
CA MET A 351 -15.34 3.08 5.16
C MET A 351 -15.91 1.82 4.51
N GLY A 352 -17.17 1.53 4.86
CA GLY A 352 -17.95 0.45 4.32
C GLY A 352 -19.31 0.36 5.00
N TYR A 353 -20.20 -0.51 4.51
CA TYR A 353 -21.60 -0.50 4.92
C TYR A 353 -21.91 -1.03 6.33
N LYS A 354 -20.91 -1.58 7.03
CA LYS A 354 -21.05 -2.09 8.41
C LYS A 354 -20.13 -1.40 9.42
N VAL A 355 -19.41 -0.35 9.03
CA VAL A 355 -18.52 0.32 9.98
C VAL A 355 -19.31 1.13 10.98
N LYS A 356 -18.97 0.96 12.26
CA LYS A 356 -19.28 1.92 13.32
C LYS A 356 -18.32 3.11 13.20
N LEU A 357 -18.88 4.31 13.16
CA LEU A 357 -18.15 5.57 13.19
C LEU A 357 -17.82 5.98 14.63
N ASN A 358 -16.91 6.92 14.82
CA ASN A 358 -16.47 7.39 16.14
C ASN A 358 -17.59 8.19 16.86
N GLY A 359 -17.34 8.57 18.11
CA GLY A 359 -18.19 9.44 18.92
C GLY A 359 -17.63 10.86 19.08
N GLY A 360 -18.44 11.78 19.65
CA GLY A 360 -18.03 13.15 19.97
C GLY A 360 -17.51 13.96 18.77
N ILE A 361 -16.52 14.81 19.01
CA ILE A 361 -15.90 15.68 17.99
C ILE A 361 -15.32 14.90 16.80
N ILE A 362 -14.90 13.65 17.00
CA ILE A 362 -14.34 12.81 15.93
C ILE A 362 -15.44 12.40 14.96
N ARG A 363 -16.66 12.19 15.48
CA ARG A 363 -17.81 11.92 14.63
C ARG A 363 -18.16 13.11 13.75
N GLU A 364 -18.02 14.32 14.27
CA GLU A 364 -18.25 15.55 13.52
C GLU A 364 -17.22 15.68 12.40
N ILE A 365 -15.94 15.42 12.69
CA ILE A 365 -14.86 15.36 11.70
C ILE A 365 -15.17 14.35 10.58
N GLU A 366 -15.60 13.14 10.94
CA GLU A 366 -16.00 12.12 9.96
C GLU A 366 -17.20 12.58 9.12
N ASN A 367 -18.23 13.15 9.77
CA ASN A 367 -19.42 13.63 9.08
C ASN A 367 -19.11 14.78 8.13
N THR A 368 -18.23 15.73 8.50
CA THR A 368 -17.79 16.83 7.61
C THR A 368 -17.25 16.28 6.31
N VAL A 369 -16.29 15.35 6.38
CA VAL A 369 -15.71 14.72 5.19
C VAL A 369 -16.76 13.93 4.40
N LEU A 370 -17.64 13.18 5.06
CA LEU A 370 -18.69 12.41 4.37
C LEU A 370 -19.72 13.31 3.65
N ILE A 371 -20.06 14.46 4.25
CA ILE A 371 -20.96 15.46 3.67
C ILE A 371 -20.31 16.14 2.46
N GLU A 372 -19.06 16.60 2.61
CA GLU A 372 -18.28 17.17 1.51
C GLU A 372 -18.18 16.21 0.31
N GLU A 373 -17.99 14.92 0.61
CA GLU A 373 -17.85 13.89 -0.40
C GLU A 373 -19.19 13.34 -0.92
N GLY A 374 -20.31 13.69 -0.30
CA GLY A 374 -21.66 13.29 -0.70
C GLY A 374 -21.96 11.80 -0.51
N VAL A 375 -21.32 11.14 0.47
CA VAL A 375 -21.38 9.67 0.65
C VAL A 375 -21.83 9.25 2.03
N ARG A 376 -22.49 8.09 2.13
CA ARG A 376 -22.93 7.46 3.38
C ARG A 376 -22.44 6.02 3.46
N PRO A 377 -22.36 5.42 4.66
CA PRO A 377 -22.00 4.02 4.81
C PRO A 377 -22.83 3.05 3.93
N SER A 378 -24.14 3.31 3.77
CA SER A 378 -25.03 2.48 2.95
C SER A 378 -24.60 2.36 1.49
N ASP A 379 -23.93 3.39 0.95
CA ASP A 379 -23.61 3.53 -0.47
C ASP A 379 -22.45 2.61 -0.87
N PHE A 380 -21.72 2.04 0.10
CA PHE A 380 -20.68 1.01 -0.10
C PHE A 380 -21.24 -0.39 -0.43
N LYS A 381 -22.49 -0.44 -0.91
CA LYS A 381 -23.15 -1.59 -1.53
C LYS A 381 -23.47 -1.22 -2.98
N VAL A 382 -22.48 -1.39 -3.86
CA VAL A 382 -22.59 -0.94 -5.26
C VAL A 382 -23.24 -2.04 -6.09
N ARG A 383 -24.46 -1.80 -6.57
CA ARG A 383 -25.17 -2.69 -7.48
C ARG A 383 -24.92 -2.22 -8.91
N LEU A 384 -24.26 -3.04 -9.72
CA LEU A 384 -24.04 -2.76 -11.14
C LEU A 384 -25.12 -3.40 -12.02
N THR A 385 -25.50 -4.64 -11.69
CA THR A 385 -26.59 -5.38 -12.36
C THR A 385 -27.40 -6.15 -11.31
N GLU A 386 -28.47 -6.83 -11.72
CA GLU A 386 -29.24 -7.70 -10.82
C GLU A 386 -28.37 -8.82 -10.22
N GLU A 387 -27.48 -9.39 -11.02
CA GLU A 387 -26.61 -10.49 -10.63
C GLU A 387 -25.30 -10.03 -9.99
N LYS A 388 -24.95 -8.74 -10.12
CA LYS A 388 -23.64 -8.23 -9.71
C LYS A 388 -23.73 -7.04 -8.77
N THR A 389 -23.54 -7.34 -7.48
CA THR A 389 -23.39 -6.35 -6.42
C THR A 389 -22.06 -6.55 -5.69
N ILE A 390 -21.33 -5.45 -5.49
CA ILE A 390 -20.08 -5.43 -4.73
C ILE A 390 -20.36 -4.86 -3.33
N TYR A 391 -20.11 -5.70 -2.33
CA TYR A 391 -20.29 -5.34 -0.92
C TYR A 391 -18.95 -5.06 -0.26
N LEU A 392 -18.77 -3.84 0.25
CA LEU A 392 -17.62 -3.48 1.07
C LEU A 392 -18.04 -3.27 2.52
N LYS A 393 -17.77 -4.27 3.38
CA LYS A 393 -18.14 -4.21 4.81
C LYS A 393 -17.46 -3.04 5.55
N GLY A 394 -16.28 -2.66 5.08
CA GLY A 394 -15.37 -1.74 5.75
C GLY A 394 -14.56 -2.44 6.84
N ALA A 395 -13.68 -1.69 7.48
CA ALA A 395 -12.74 -2.17 8.49
C ALA A 395 -12.28 -1.01 9.37
N TYR A 396 -11.31 -1.26 10.25
CA TYR A 396 -10.63 -0.22 11.01
C TYR A 396 -9.13 -0.26 10.79
N ARG A 397 -8.51 0.93 10.79
CA ARG A 397 -7.06 1.08 10.63
C ARG A 397 -6.53 1.98 11.73
N ARG A 398 -5.38 1.61 12.28
CA ARG A 398 -4.66 2.42 13.26
C ARG A 398 -4.26 3.76 12.68
N ILE A 399 -4.39 4.82 13.46
CA ILE A 399 -3.97 6.15 13.06
C ILE A 399 -2.45 6.36 13.17
N ASP A 400 -1.78 5.51 13.97
CA ASP A 400 -0.36 5.62 14.26
C ASP A 400 0.46 4.53 13.56
N LEU A 401 1.58 4.95 12.98
CA LEU A 401 2.62 4.08 12.44
C LEU A 401 3.73 3.99 13.49
N LYS A 402 3.88 2.80 14.10
CA LYS A 402 4.95 2.53 15.07
C LYS A 402 6.09 1.79 14.38
N LEU A 403 7.29 2.38 14.40
CA LEU A 403 8.50 1.73 13.91
C LEU A 403 8.80 0.46 14.73
N ILE A 404 9.21 -0.62 14.06
CA ILE A 404 9.76 -1.82 14.74
C ILE A 404 11.21 -1.56 15.13
N HIS A 405 11.98 -0.98 14.20
CA HIS A 405 13.34 -0.53 14.40
C HIS A 405 13.43 0.93 13.97
N PRO A 406 14.21 1.76 14.69
CA PRO A 406 14.32 3.19 14.42
C PRO A 406 14.85 3.46 13.01
N ILE A 407 14.59 4.67 12.52
CA ILE A 407 15.18 5.15 11.29
C ILE A 407 16.64 5.51 11.54
N ILE A 408 17.52 4.99 10.70
CA ILE A 408 18.94 5.30 10.65
C ILE A 408 19.25 5.81 9.24
N PHE A 409 20.06 6.86 9.16
CA PHE A 409 20.43 7.47 7.90
C PHE A 409 21.95 7.58 7.75
N GLN A 410 22.42 7.62 6.51
CA GLN A 410 23.82 7.88 6.17
C GLN A 410 23.90 8.62 4.83
N PRO A 411 24.42 9.87 4.80
CA PRO A 411 24.73 10.55 3.55
C PRO A 411 25.88 9.84 2.82
N ILE A 412 25.69 9.53 1.55
CA ILE A 412 26.64 8.81 0.69
C ILE A 412 26.83 9.56 -0.63
N GLN A 413 27.91 9.24 -1.35
CA GLN A 413 28.09 9.71 -2.73
C GLN A 413 27.16 8.92 -3.67
N ASP A 414 26.50 9.61 -4.60
CA ASP A 414 25.71 8.94 -5.64
C ASP A 414 26.62 8.38 -6.74
N ASP A 415 26.63 7.05 -6.89
CA ASP A 415 27.39 6.31 -7.90
C ASP A 415 26.87 6.46 -9.34
N ILE A 416 25.75 7.17 -9.55
CA ILE A 416 25.07 7.28 -10.85
C ILE A 416 25.00 8.72 -11.35
N PHE A 417 24.58 9.66 -10.49
CA PHE A 417 24.25 11.02 -10.90
C PHE A 417 25.36 12.05 -10.66
N ASN A 418 26.52 11.63 -10.14
CA ASN A 418 27.59 12.54 -9.70
C ASN A 418 27.12 13.62 -8.71
N THR A 419 26.14 13.25 -7.88
CA THR A 419 25.52 14.09 -6.84
C THR A 419 25.61 13.34 -5.50
N ASN A 420 24.90 13.81 -4.48
CA ASN A 420 24.80 13.09 -3.21
C ASN A 420 23.56 12.18 -3.19
N ALA A 421 23.60 11.19 -2.31
CA ALA A 421 22.47 10.31 -2.03
C ALA A 421 22.34 10.09 -0.51
N LEU A 422 21.18 9.58 -0.08
CA LEU A 422 20.91 9.25 1.31
C LEU A 422 20.52 7.77 1.43
N LEU A 423 21.30 7.01 2.20
CA LEU A 423 20.93 5.66 2.60
C LEU A 423 20.04 5.75 3.86
N LEU A 424 18.88 5.10 3.81
CA LEU A 424 17.94 4.99 4.92
C LEU A 424 17.69 3.52 5.26
N THR A 425 17.69 3.20 6.54
CA THR A 425 17.27 1.89 7.06
C THR A 425 16.24 2.04 8.17
N PHE A 426 15.19 1.23 8.14
CA PHE A 426 14.13 1.22 9.15
C PHE A 426 13.25 -0.02 9.03
N SER A 427 12.42 -0.31 10.03
CA SER A 427 11.47 -1.42 9.97
C SER A 427 10.05 -0.98 10.27
N LEU A 428 9.12 -1.39 9.41
CA LEU A 428 7.70 -1.07 9.54
C LEU A 428 6.86 -2.31 9.81
N PRO A 429 5.81 -2.22 10.63
CA PRO A 429 4.80 -3.26 10.74
C PRO A 429 4.12 -3.53 9.41
N ARG A 430 3.54 -4.73 9.29
CA ARG A 430 2.67 -5.07 8.15
C ARG A 430 1.55 -4.03 7.98
N GLY A 431 1.16 -3.79 6.73
CA GLY A 431 0.09 -2.83 6.40
C GLY A 431 0.48 -1.35 6.50
N CYS A 432 1.74 -1.05 6.86
CA CYS A 432 2.32 0.30 6.77
C CYS A 432 3.10 0.46 5.46
N TYR A 433 3.28 1.71 5.01
CA TYR A 433 3.89 2.03 3.72
C TYR A 433 5.23 2.76 3.94
N ALA A 434 6.31 2.25 3.35
CA ALA A 434 7.63 2.91 3.41
C ALA A 434 7.59 4.34 2.84
N THR A 435 6.74 4.59 1.84
CA THR A 435 6.55 5.92 1.25
C THR A 435 6.05 6.97 2.23
N ILE A 436 5.37 6.58 3.32
CA ILE A 436 4.96 7.52 4.38
C ILE A 436 6.15 7.98 5.23
N ILE A 437 7.21 7.18 5.34
CA ILE A 437 8.47 7.63 5.93
C ILE A 437 9.25 8.47 4.90
N LEU A 438 9.42 7.95 3.69
CA LEU A 438 10.24 8.59 2.66
C LEU A 438 9.74 9.98 2.26
N ARG A 439 8.41 10.20 2.26
CA ARG A 439 7.85 11.51 1.94
C ARG A 439 8.31 12.61 2.89
N GLU A 440 8.55 12.30 4.16
CA GLU A 440 9.00 13.27 5.16
C GLU A 440 10.45 13.72 4.90
N PHE A 441 11.28 12.88 4.28
CA PHE A 441 12.63 13.25 3.83
C PHE A 441 12.60 13.96 2.48
N MET A 442 11.95 13.34 1.49
CA MET A 442 12.02 13.76 0.10
C MET A 442 11.22 15.04 -0.14
N LYS A 443 9.98 15.10 0.37
CA LYS A 443 9.01 16.18 0.10
C LYS A 443 9.06 16.62 -1.37
N SER A 444 8.93 15.66 -2.30
CA SER A 444 9.01 15.93 -3.73
C SER A 444 7.67 16.44 -4.27
N PRO A 445 7.66 17.45 -5.15
CA PRO A 445 6.43 17.98 -5.75
C PRO A 445 5.82 17.04 -6.80
N THR A 446 6.54 16.01 -7.23
CA THR A 446 6.12 15.08 -8.29
C THR A 446 5.98 13.65 -7.77
N PRO A 447 4.92 12.91 -8.15
CA PRO A 447 4.77 11.50 -7.81
C PRO A 447 5.92 10.61 -8.33
N SER A 448 6.54 11.00 -9.45
CA SER A 448 7.59 10.23 -10.13
C SER A 448 8.79 9.92 -9.25
N SER A 449 9.14 10.86 -8.35
CA SER A 449 10.22 10.66 -7.38
C SER A 449 10.00 9.42 -6.51
N TYR A 450 8.76 9.05 -6.21
CA TYR A 450 8.40 7.93 -5.34
C TYR A 450 8.21 6.60 -6.10
N ILE A 451 8.18 6.65 -7.43
CA ILE A 451 7.87 5.50 -8.30
C ILE A 451 9.14 4.98 -9.00
N GLY A 452 10.09 5.89 -9.30
CA GLY A 452 11.28 5.63 -10.11
C GLY A 452 10.99 5.66 -11.62
N LYS A 453 12.00 5.41 -12.47
CA LYS A 453 11.86 5.34 -13.95
C LYS A 453 10.89 4.25 -14.39
N ILE A 454 9.69 4.58 -14.86
CA ILE A 454 8.68 3.58 -15.25
C ILE A 454 9.12 2.80 -16.48
#